data_AF-A0A2U3YZV2-F1
#
_entry.id   AF-A0A2U3YZV2-F1
#
_cell.length_a   1.000
_cell.length_b   1.000
_cell.length_c   1.000
_cell.angle_alpha   90.00
_cell.angle_beta   90.00
_cell.angle_gamma   90.00
#
_symmetry.space_group_name_H-M   'P 1'
#
loop_
_entity.id
_entity.type
_entity.pdbx_description
1 polymer ?
#
loop_
_entity_poly.entity_id
_entity_poly.type
_entity_poly.pdbx_seq_one_letter_code
_entity_poly.pdbx_strand_id
1 'polypeptide(L)'
;MKCIYGKPGGPLFTSAAHTAVLHHSQNPDFSDEVKIELPTQLHEKHHILFSFYHITCDINAKANAKKKETLETSVGYAWLPLMKHDQIASQEYNIPIATSLPPNYLSFQDSASGKHGGSDMKWVDGGKPLFKVSTFVVSTVNTQDPRVNAFFRQCQKREKDMSQSPTSNFIRSCKNLLNVEKIHAIMSFLPIILNQLFKVLVQNEEDEISTTVTRYLSHGLRRRDLTVCDCTKL
;
A
#
# COMPACT_ATOMS: atom_id res chain seq x y z
N MET A 1 -4.96 16.78 -0.92
CA MET A 1 -4.16 16.10 -1.96
C MET A 1 -5.13 15.62 -3.04
N LYS A 2 -4.84 15.83 -4.32
CA LYS A 2 -5.59 15.22 -5.43
C LYS A 2 -4.75 14.07 -5.97
N CYS A 3 -5.16 12.85 -5.68
CA CYS A 3 -4.38 11.64 -5.99
C CYS A 3 -5.26 10.47 -6.42
N ILE A 4 -6.58 10.63 -6.44
CA ILE A 4 -7.50 9.60 -6.91
C ILE A 4 -7.77 9.88 -8.39
N TYR A 5 -7.68 8.85 -9.24
CA TYR A 5 -7.97 9.02 -10.67
C TYR A 5 -9.46 9.31 -10.86
N GLY A 6 -9.77 10.40 -11.56
CA GLY A 6 -11.14 10.85 -11.83
C GLY A 6 -11.82 10.06 -12.95
N LYS A 7 -13.15 10.22 -13.06
CA LYS A 7 -13.95 9.63 -14.15
C LYS A 7 -13.64 10.34 -15.49
N PRO A 8 -13.80 9.64 -16.64
CA PRO A 8 -13.64 10.26 -17.95
C PRO A 8 -14.49 11.52 -18.13
N GLY A 9 -13.93 12.55 -18.75
CA GLY A 9 -14.61 13.84 -18.94
C GLY A 9 -14.52 14.81 -17.76
N GLY A 10 -13.91 14.39 -16.64
CA GLY A 10 -13.61 15.26 -15.50
C GLY A 10 -12.10 15.57 -15.34
N PRO A 11 -11.70 16.21 -14.23
CA PRO A 11 -10.30 16.37 -13.86
C PRO A 11 -9.60 15.01 -13.74
N LEU A 12 -8.34 14.93 -14.20
CA LEU A 12 -7.53 13.70 -14.11
C LEU A 12 -7.43 13.17 -12.69
N PHE A 13 -7.24 14.07 -11.71
CA PHE A 13 -7.17 13.73 -10.30
C PHE A 13 -8.24 14.42 -9.46
N THR A 14 -8.82 13.67 -8.52
CA THR A 14 -9.76 14.13 -7.51
C THR A 14 -9.23 13.86 -6.10
N SER A 15 -9.86 14.46 -5.10
CA SER A 15 -9.55 14.25 -3.68
C SER A 15 -10.46 13.22 -3.01
N ALA A 16 -11.51 12.78 -3.70
CA ALA A 16 -12.46 11.78 -3.24
C ALA A 16 -13.03 11.01 -4.43
N ALA A 17 -13.44 9.77 -4.19
CA ALA A 17 -14.25 8.96 -5.09
C ALA A 17 -15.50 8.50 -4.34
N HIS A 18 -16.60 8.34 -5.08
CA HIS A 18 -17.88 7.91 -4.54
C HIS A 18 -18.33 6.66 -5.31
N THR A 19 -18.84 5.69 -4.57
CA THR A 19 -19.41 4.47 -5.11
C THR A 19 -20.82 4.74 -5.65
N ALA A 20 -21.39 3.76 -6.36
CA ALA A 20 -22.83 3.78 -6.61
C ALA A 20 -23.63 3.73 -5.30
N VAL A 21 -24.89 4.19 -5.33
CA VAL A 21 -25.83 4.07 -4.20
C VAL A 21 -26.75 2.89 -4.47
N LEU A 22 -26.78 1.92 -3.56
CA LEU A 22 -27.69 0.79 -3.64
C LEU A 22 -28.95 1.04 -2.80
N HIS A 23 -30.11 1.03 -3.45
CA HIS A 23 -31.38 1.30 -2.81
C HIS A 23 -31.85 0.11 -1.96
N HIS A 24 -32.24 0.37 -0.70
CA HIS A 24 -32.72 -0.64 0.26
C HIS A 24 -31.79 -1.85 0.49
N SER A 25 -30.47 -1.67 0.34
CA SER A 25 -29.51 -2.72 0.68
C SER A 25 -28.86 -2.46 2.03
N GLN A 26 -29.07 -3.35 3.00
CA GLN A 26 -28.41 -3.30 4.32
C GLN A 26 -26.96 -3.80 4.27
N ASN A 27 -26.64 -4.67 3.30
CA ASN A 27 -25.29 -5.19 3.07
C ASN A 27 -24.91 -4.90 1.61
N PRO A 28 -24.56 -3.64 1.28
CA PRO A 28 -24.25 -3.28 -0.08
C PRO A 28 -22.95 -3.96 -0.52
N ASP A 29 -22.99 -4.59 -1.70
CA ASP A 29 -21.82 -5.16 -2.35
C ASP A 29 -21.46 -4.31 -3.56
N PHE A 30 -20.20 -3.86 -3.62
CA PHE A 30 -19.72 -2.96 -4.65
C PHE A 30 -18.58 -3.61 -5.41
N SER A 31 -18.61 -3.53 -6.74
CA SER A 31 -17.51 -3.94 -7.62
C SER A 31 -16.74 -2.73 -8.16
N ASP A 32 -16.78 -1.61 -7.42
CA ASP A 32 -16.11 -0.38 -7.82
C ASP A 32 -14.60 -0.49 -7.60
N GLU A 33 -13.83 -0.17 -8.64
CA GLU A 33 -12.37 -0.08 -8.56
C GLU A 33 -11.92 1.39 -8.53
N VAL A 34 -11.09 1.74 -7.54
CA VAL A 34 -10.55 3.09 -7.38
C VAL A 34 -9.03 3.05 -7.49
N LYS A 35 -8.50 3.71 -8.52
CA LYS A 35 -7.06 3.87 -8.69
C LYS A 35 -6.57 5.09 -7.92
N ILE A 36 -5.52 4.92 -7.13
CA ILE A 36 -4.90 5.98 -6.33
C ILE A 36 -3.42 6.07 -6.69
N GLU A 37 -2.97 7.27 -7.04
CA GLU A 37 -1.55 7.59 -7.19
C GLU A 37 -0.95 7.86 -5.82
N LEU A 38 0.02 7.03 -5.42
CA LEU A 38 0.70 7.19 -4.14
C LEU A 38 1.94 8.07 -4.30
N PRO A 39 2.28 8.90 -3.29
CA PRO A 39 3.55 9.63 -3.29
C PRO A 39 4.73 8.64 -3.28
N THR A 40 5.85 9.07 -3.86
CA THR A 40 7.09 8.27 -3.90
C THR A 40 7.64 7.96 -2.51
N GLN A 41 7.43 8.87 -1.56
CA GLN A 41 7.80 8.72 -0.16
C GLN A 41 6.54 8.53 0.69
N LEU A 42 6.26 7.27 1.04
CA LEU A 42 5.20 6.93 1.98
C LEU A 42 5.70 7.05 3.43
N HIS A 43 4.76 7.23 4.35
CA HIS A 43 5.01 7.40 5.77
C HIS A 43 3.80 6.88 6.54
N GLU A 44 3.94 6.62 7.83
CA GLU A 44 2.92 5.94 8.65
C GLU A 44 1.57 6.66 8.72
N LYS A 45 1.55 7.99 8.56
CA LYS A 45 0.29 8.76 8.55
C LYS A 45 -0.49 8.66 7.23
N HIS A 46 0.08 8.09 6.17
CA HIS A 46 -0.60 7.94 4.90
C HIS A 46 -1.63 6.80 5.00
N HIS A 47 -2.89 7.11 4.75
CA HIS A 47 -4.00 6.17 4.88
C HIS A 47 -5.11 6.51 3.89
N ILE A 48 -5.99 5.53 3.64
CA ILE A 48 -7.23 5.71 2.92
C ILE A 48 -8.34 5.88 3.96
N LEU A 49 -9.11 6.96 3.85
CA LEU A 49 -10.28 7.20 4.69
C LEU A 49 -11.54 6.81 3.91
N PHE A 50 -12.38 6.00 4.53
CA PHE A 50 -13.70 5.62 4.06
C PHE A 50 -14.75 6.32 4.90
N SER A 51 -15.75 6.88 4.25
CA SER A 51 -16.88 7.57 4.88
C SER A 51 -18.17 6.96 4.37
N PHE A 52 -19.02 6.52 5.29
CA PHE A 52 -20.26 5.82 4.99
C PHE A 52 -21.43 6.77 5.22
N TYR A 53 -22.31 6.87 4.23
CA TYR A 53 -23.49 7.73 4.27
C TYR A 53 -24.73 6.93 3.88
N HIS A 54 -25.84 7.21 4.56
CA HIS A 54 -27.17 6.84 4.11
C HIS A 54 -27.72 7.97 3.24
N ILE A 55 -28.05 7.65 1.99
CA ILE A 55 -28.56 8.62 1.03
C ILE A 55 -30.08 8.49 0.97
N THR A 56 -30.79 9.58 1.29
CA THR A 56 -32.24 9.63 1.21
C THR A 56 -32.66 10.21 -0.13
N CYS A 57 -33.46 9.47 -0.90
CA CYS A 57 -34.02 9.94 -2.17
C CYS A 57 -35.40 10.58 -1.93
N ASP A 58 -35.47 11.91 -1.81
CA ASP A 58 -36.77 12.61 -1.83
C ASP A 58 -37.19 12.91 -3.28
N ILE A 59 -38.15 12.12 -3.77
CA ILE A 59 -38.70 12.25 -5.12
C ILE A 59 -39.52 13.57 -5.26
N ASN A 60 -39.96 14.17 -4.15
CA ASN A 60 -40.79 15.38 -4.12
C ASN A 60 -39.98 16.70 -4.03
N ALA A 61 -38.66 16.64 -3.80
CA ALA A 61 -37.80 17.82 -3.65
C ALA A 61 -37.63 18.67 -4.93
N LYS A 62 -38.06 18.17 -6.11
CA LYS A 62 -38.06 18.95 -7.37
C LYS A 62 -38.99 20.17 -7.33
N ALA A 63 -39.91 20.27 -6.36
CA ALA A 63 -40.86 21.39 -6.24
C ALA A 63 -40.39 22.54 -5.32
N ASN A 64 -39.35 22.36 -4.50
CA ASN A 64 -38.91 23.38 -3.53
C ASN A 64 -37.38 23.56 -3.51
N ALA A 65 -36.86 24.24 -4.52
CA ALA A 65 -35.43 24.53 -4.73
C ALA A 65 -34.78 25.53 -3.73
N LYS A 66 -35.30 25.69 -2.50
CA LYS A 66 -34.82 26.71 -1.54
C LYS A 66 -34.24 26.21 -0.23
N LYS A 67 -34.25 24.90 0.05
CA LYS A 67 -33.51 24.33 1.18
C LYS A 67 -32.70 23.13 0.71
N LYS A 68 -31.37 23.28 0.74
CA LYS A 68 -30.40 22.20 0.61
C LYS A 68 -30.44 21.38 1.91
N GLU A 69 -31.55 20.68 2.15
CA GLU A 69 -31.67 19.73 3.25
C GLU A 69 -30.68 18.59 2.99
N THR A 70 -29.96 18.16 4.03
CA THR A 70 -28.84 17.22 3.91
C THR A 70 -29.39 15.85 3.50
N LEU A 71 -29.37 15.54 2.19
CA LEU A 71 -29.79 14.25 1.62
C LEU A 71 -28.90 13.07 2.06
N GLU A 72 -27.84 13.35 2.82
CA GLU A 72 -26.82 12.42 3.25
C GLU A 72 -26.74 12.42 4.78
N THR A 73 -27.00 11.27 5.39
CA THR A 73 -26.84 11.05 6.84
C THR A 73 -25.56 10.25 7.08
N SER A 74 -24.62 10.80 7.86
CA SER A 74 -23.38 10.11 8.23
C SER A 74 -23.68 8.84 9.02
N VAL A 75 -23.17 7.70 8.55
CA VAL A 75 -23.28 6.39 9.21
C VAL A 75 -22.02 6.07 10.01
N GLY A 76 -20.84 6.35 9.44
CA GLY A 76 -19.58 6.09 10.12
C GLY A 76 -18.35 6.26 9.24
N TYR A 77 -17.20 5.89 9.80
CA TYR A 77 -15.88 6.06 9.21
C TYR A 77 -15.03 4.81 9.41
N ALA A 78 -14.21 4.49 8.42
CA ALA A 78 -13.15 3.49 8.55
C ALA A 78 -11.87 4.03 7.93
N TRP A 79 -10.71 3.59 8.39
CA TRP A 79 -9.42 4.05 7.85
C TRP A 79 -8.47 2.86 7.65
N LEU A 80 -7.73 2.91 6.54
CA LEU A 80 -6.77 1.88 6.15
C LEU A 80 -5.39 2.50 5.90
N PRO A 81 -4.44 2.33 6.82
CA PRO A 81 -3.08 2.83 6.63
C PRO A 81 -2.34 2.06 5.54
N LEU A 82 -1.66 2.82 4.69
CA LEU A 82 -1.02 2.31 3.49
C LEU A 82 0.29 1.57 3.78
N MET A 83 0.93 1.86 4.92
CA MET A 83 2.15 1.17 5.34
C MET A 83 1.95 0.48 6.69
N LYS A 84 2.46 -0.73 6.79
CA LYS A 84 2.63 -1.47 8.05
C LYS A 84 4.07 -1.98 8.12
N HIS A 85 4.80 -1.65 9.18
CA HIS A 85 6.23 -1.96 9.32
C HIS A 85 7.07 -1.49 8.12
N ASP A 86 6.77 -0.27 7.62
CA ASP A 86 7.37 0.34 6.42
C ASP A 86 7.22 -0.53 5.14
N GLN A 87 6.18 -1.36 5.07
CA GLN A 87 5.83 -2.14 3.88
C GLN A 87 4.41 -1.83 3.46
N ILE A 88 4.23 -1.71 2.14
CA ILE A 88 2.93 -1.65 1.51
C ILE A 88 2.64 -3.03 0.89
N ALA A 89 1.46 -3.56 1.14
CA ALA A 89 1.08 -4.92 0.73
C ALA A 89 -0.30 -4.93 0.07
N SER A 90 -0.46 -5.81 -0.91
CA SER A 90 -1.73 -6.12 -1.54
C SER A 90 -2.41 -7.14 -0.64
N GLN A 91 -3.55 -6.78 -0.09
CA GLN A 91 -4.21 -7.58 0.93
C GLN A 91 -5.71 -7.29 0.95
N GLU A 92 -6.47 -8.29 1.39
CA GLU A 92 -7.87 -8.15 1.74
C GLU A 92 -8.01 -7.77 3.23
N TYR A 93 -8.82 -6.76 3.50
CA TYR A 93 -9.04 -6.21 4.83
C TYR A 93 -10.51 -6.34 5.22
N ASN A 94 -10.73 -6.67 6.49
CA ASN A 94 -12.03 -6.63 7.14
C ASN A 94 -11.91 -5.59 8.27
N ILE A 95 -12.55 -4.44 8.11
CA ILE A 95 -12.32 -3.24 8.92
C ILE A 95 -13.60 -2.90 9.70
N PRO A 96 -13.53 -2.64 11.02
CA PRO A 96 -14.65 -2.13 11.78
C PRO A 96 -14.96 -0.68 11.41
N ILE A 97 -16.22 -0.27 11.61
CA ILE A 97 -16.68 1.08 11.31
C ILE A 97 -16.86 1.84 12.62
N ALA A 98 -16.22 2.99 12.76
CA ALA A 98 -16.40 3.91 13.89
C ALA A 98 -17.58 4.87 13.62
N THR A 99 -18.36 5.20 14.65
CA THR A 99 -19.47 6.17 14.51
C THR A 99 -18.98 7.61 14.34
N SER A 100 -17.72 7.88 14.73
CA SER A 100 -17.10 9.20 14.65
C SER A 100 -15.60 9.09 14.40
N LEU A 101 -14.97 10.18 13.96
CA LEU A 101 -13.54 10.26 13.69
C LEU A 101 -12.87 11.17 14.74
N PRO A 102 -12.45 10.64 15.91
CA PRO A 102 -11.82 11.45 16.95
C PRO A 102 -10.42 11.94 16.52
N PRO A 103 -9.90 13.00 17.17
CA PRO A 103 -8.50 13.37 17.00
C PRO A 103 -7.59 12.16 17.25
N ASN A 104 -6.54 12.02 16.45
CA ASN A 104 -5.58 10.90 16.53
C ASN A 104 -6.19 9.51 16.27
N TYR A 105 -7.27 9.40 15.49
CA TYR A 105 -7.89 8.10 15.17
C TYR A 105 -6.92 7.03 14.64
N LEU A 106 -5.82 7.45 13.99
CA LEU A 106 -4.77 6.56 13.50
C LEU A 106 -4.08 5.74 14.61
N SER A 107 -4.14 6.16 15.89
CA SER A 107 -3.56 5.39 17.00
C SER A 107 -4.39 4.18 17.43
N PHE A 108 -5.65 4.07 17.01
CA PHE A 108 -6.55 2.97 17.41
C PHE A 108 -6.40 1.71 16.56
N GLN A 109 -5.32 1.63 15.78
CA GLN A 109 -5.15 0.67 14.70
C GLN A 109 -4.91 -0.78 15.14
N ASP A 110 -4.55 -1.01 16.41
CA ASP A 110 -4.29 -2.35 16.95
C ASP A 110 -5.52 -2.93 17.65
N SER A 111 -6.55 -3.28 16.86
CA SER A 111 -7.72 -4.05 17.33
C SER A 111 -7.41 -5.51 17.70
N ALA A 112 -6.14 -5.96 17.59
CA ALA A 112 -5.72 -7.30 18.00
C ALA A 112 -5.36 -7.39 19.50
N SER A 113 -5.04 -6.27 20.15
CA SER A 113 -4.87 -6.21 21.61
C SER A 113 -6.07 -5.49 22.19
N GLY A 114 -7.00 -6.22 22.82
CA GLY A 114 -8.17 -5.68 23.53
C GLY A 114 -7.85 -4.80 24.75
N LYS A 115 -6.83 -3.95 24.66
CA LYS A 115 -6.45 -2.94 25.64
C LYS A 115 -6.60 -1.57 25.01
N HIS A 116 -7.83 -1.08 24.96
CA HIS A 116 -8.08 0.34 24.73
C HIS A 116 -7.64 1.11 25.98
N GLY A 117 -6.45 1.71 25.90
CA GLY A 117 -6.04 2.76 26.81
C GLY A 117 -6.80 4.05 26.50
N GLY A 118 -7.83 4.34 27.30
CA GLY A 118 -8.27 5.71 27.60
C GLY A 118 -9.08 6.51 26.56
N SER A 119 -9.51 5.93 25.43
CA SER A 119 -10.33 6.63 24.43
C SER A 119 -11.73 6.04 24.29
N ASP A 120 -12.77 6.86 24.44
CA ASP A 120 -14.18 6.52 24.16
C ASP A 120 -14.45 6.41 22.65
N MET A 121 -13.76 5.49 21.95
CA MET A 121 -14.08 5.19 20.56
C MET A 121 -15.39 4.42 20.51
N LYS A 122 -16.39 4.98 19.80
CA LYS A 122 -17.67 4.34 19.57
C LYS A 122 -17.67 3.63 18.22
N TRP A 123 -17.94 2.33 18.25
CA TRP A 123 -17.97 1.48 17.08
C TRP A 123 -19.39 1.11 16.68
N VAL A 124 -19.66 1.06 15.38
CA VAL A 124 -20.90 0.52 14.82
C VAL A 124 -20.96 -0.99 15.12
N ASP A 125 -22.14 -1.48 15.50
CA ASP A 125 -22.41 -2.88 15.85
C ASP A 125 -21.36 -3.51 16.80
N GLY A 126 -20.85 -2.72 17.74
CA GLY A 126 -19.89 -3.19 18.75
C GLY A 126 -18.50 -3.51 18.19
N GLY A 127 -18.13 -2.94 17.04
CA GLY A 127 -16.79 -3.11 16.46
C GLY A 127 -16.64 -4.38 15.62
N LYS A 128 -17.75 -4.96 15.17
CA LYS A 128 -17.71 -6.01 14.16
C LYS A 128 -17.05 -5.48 12.88
N PRO A 129 -16.24 -6.29 12.18
CA PRO A 129 -15.68 -5.89 10.90
C PRO A 129 -16.77 -5.95 9.83
N LEU A 130 -17.39 -4.80 9.57
CA LEU A 130 -18.52 -4.66 8.64
C LEU A 130 -18.09 -4.25 7.24
N PHE A 131 -16.88 -3.70 7.08
CA PHE A 131 -16.39 -3.22 5.79
C PHE A 131 -15.28 -4.11 5.26
N LYS A 132 -15.47 -4.59 4.02
CA LYS A 132 -14.50 -5.43 3.33
C LYS A 132 -13.92 -4.69 2.14
N VAL A 133 -12.60 -4.65 2.03
CA VAL A 133 -11.90 -4.00 0.92
C VAL A 133 -10.63 -4.75 0.56
N SER A 134 -10.34 -4.85 -0.73
CA SER A 134 -9.09 -5.41 -1.24
C SER A 134 -8.22 -4.31 -1.83
N THR A 135 -6.93 -4.33 -1.52
CA THR A 135 -5.95 -3.43 -2.13
C THR A 135 -5.02 -4.20 -3.06
N PHE A 136 -4.70 -3.57 -4.18
CA PHE A 136 -3.72 -4.06 -5.14
C PHE A 136 -2.68 -2.97 -5.37
N VAL A 137 -1.45 -3.24 -4.95
CA VAL A 137 -0.35 -2.30 -5.04
C VAL A 137 0.42 -2.58 -6.33
N VAL A 138 0.51 -1.55 -7.17
CA VAL A 138 1.35 -1.57 -8.37
C VAL A 138 2.38 -0.47 -8.21
N SER A 139 3.63 -0.85 -7.98
CA SER A 139 4.68 0.08 -7.59
C SER A 139 6.03 -0.37 -8.14
N THR A 140 6.79 0.58 -8.68
CA THR A 140 8.17 0.43 -9.12
C THR A 140 9.17 0.98 -8.09
N VAL A 141 8.68 1.51 -6.97
CA VAL A 141 9.50 2.13 -5.90
C VAL A 141 9.48 1.27 -4.63
N ASN A 142 8.29 0.91 -4.17
CA ASN A 142 8.06 0.05 -3.02
C ASN A 142 7.76 -1.38 -3.50
N THR A 143 8.68 -2.31 -3.21
CA THR A 143 8.50 -3.74 -3.52
C THR A 143 7.76 -4.46 -2.40
N GLN A 144 7.01 -5.49 -2.77
CA GLN A 144 6.29 -6.37 -1.85
C GLN A 144 7.07 -7.66 -1.53
N ASP A 145 8.19 -7.93 -2.22
CA ASP A 145 9.05 -9.07 -1.89
C ASP A 145 9.93 -8.71 -0.68
N PRO A 146 9.86 -9.47 0.43
CA PRO A 146 10.58 -9.14 1.65
C PRO A 146 12.10 -9.08 1.47
N ARG A 147 12.68 -9.91 0.58
CA ARG A 147 14.12 -9.97 0.36
C ARG A 147 14.60 -8.78 -0.45
N VAL A 148 13.87 -8.42 -1.51
CA VAL A 148 14.17 -7.22 -2.31
C VAL A 148 13.98 -5.96 -1.46
N ASN A 149 12.91 -5.89 -0.65
CA ASN A 149 12.66 -4.77 0.26
C ASN A 149 13.79 -4.62 1.29
N ALA A 150 14.21 -5.74 1.90
CA ALA A 150 15.30 -5.73 2.87
C ALA A 150 16.61 -5.23 2.23
N PHE A 151 16.93 -5.66 1.01
CA PHE A 151 18.10 -5.17 0.27
C PHE A 151 18.04 -3.65 0.05
N PHE A 152 16.93 -3.11 -0.47
CA PHE A 152 16.80 -1.67 -0.69
C PHE A 152 16.94 -0.86 0.59
N ARG A 153 16.38 -1.33 1.71
CA ARG A 153 16.57 -0.68 3.01
C ARG A 153 18.02 -0.68 3.47
N GLN A 154 18.74 -1.78 3.27
CA GLN A 154 20.15 -1.86 3.64
C GLN A 154 21.01 -0.97 2.74
N CYS A 155 20.72 -0.89 1.44
CA CYS A 155 21.34 0.08 0.53
C CYS A 155 21.12 1.52 0.99
N GLN A 156 19.87 1.90 1.29
CA GLN A 156 19.55 3.26 1.74
C GLN A 156 20.23 3.62 3.07
N LYS A 157 20.33 2.67 4.01
CA LYS A 157 21.06 2.87 5.26
C LYS A 157 22.55 3.06 5.01
N ARG A 158 23.14 2.25 4.13
CA ARG A 158 24.55 2.33 3.76
C ARG A 158 24.89 3.63 3.04
N GLU A 159 24.01 4.11 2.17
CA GLU A 159 24.20 5.41 1.48
C GLU A 159 24.32 6.59 2.46
N LYS A 160 23.71 6.50 3.64
CA LYS A 160 23.80 7.54 4.68
C LYS A 160 25.06 7.42 5.53
N ASP A 161 25.68 6.25 5.59
CA ASP A 161 26.86 5.97 6.41
C ASP A 161 27.92 5.21 5.59
N MET A 162 28.46 5.92 4.60
CA MET A 162 29.47 5.40 3.68
C MET A 162 30.87 5.33 4.31
N SER A 163 31.07 5.95 5.48
CA SER A 163 32.35 5.95 6.20
C SER A 163 32.63 4.65 6.95
N GLN A 164 31.60 3.85 7.21
CA GLN A 164 31.70 2.61 7.98
C GLN A 164 31.76 1.39 7.07
N SER A 165 32.38 0.32 7.56
CA SER A 165 32.40 -0.94 6.85
C SER A 165 30.98 -1.53 6.71
N PRO A 166 30.73 -2.30 5.64
CA PRO A 166 29.49 -3.04 5.45
C PRO A 166 29.08 -3.86 6.67
N THR A 167 27.85 -3.68 7.12
CA THR A 167 27.30 -4.50 8.20
C THR A 167 27.01 -5.92 7.72
N SER A 168 27.05 -6.90 8.62
CA SER A 168 26.64 -8.28 8.33
C SER A 168 25.21 -8.39 7.81
N ASN A 169 24.32 -7.47 8.24
CA ASN A 169 22.95 -7.34 7.73
C ASN A 169 22.91 -6.94 6.26
N PHE A 170 23.78 -6.01 5.86
CA PHE A 170 23.91 -5.58 4.48
C PHE A 170 24.40 -6.74 3.58
N ILE A 171 25.48 -7.42 3.96
CA ILE A 171 26.03 -8.55 3.20
C ILE A 171 24.99 -9.67 3.05
N ARG A 172 24.29 -10.00 4.14
CA ARG A 172 23.19 -10.98 4.14
C ARG A 172 22.05 -10.57 3.20
N SER A 173 21.70 -9.28 3.15
CA SER A 173 20.66 -8.79 2.24
C SER A 173 21.04 -8.97 0.77
N CYS A 174 22.30 -8.72 0.41
CA CYS A 174 22.83 -8.98 -0.94
C CYS A 174 22.74 -10.47 -1.30
N LYS A 175 23.16 -11.36 -0.39
CA LYS A 175 23.05 -12.82 -0.60
C LYS A 175 21.61 -13.27 -0.79
N ASN A 176 20.69 -12.71 -0.02
CA ASN A 176 19.26 -13.07 -0.09
C ASN A 176 18.59 -12.69 -1.41
N LEU A 177 19.15 -11.77 -2.21
CA LEU A 177 18.63 -11.47 -3.54
C LEU A 177 18.68 -12.68 -4.49
N LEU A 178 19.69 -13.54 -4.35
CA LEU A 178 19.80 -14.80 -5.10
C LEU A 178 18.64 -15.75 -4.81
N ASN A 179 18.10 -15.66 -3.59
CA ASN A 179 17.04 -16.53 -3.13
C ASN A 179 15.64 -16.01 -3.48
N VAL A 180 15.50 -14.86 -4.15
CA VAL A 180 14.18 -14.36 -4.56
C VAL A 180 13.54 -15.31 -5.56
N GLU A 181 12.41 -15.90 -5.16
CA GLU A 181 11.65 -16.89 -5.94
C GLU A 181 10.75 -16.22 -6.99
N LYS A 182 10.14 -15.08 -6.65
CA LYS A 182 9.19 -14.39 -7.51
C LYS A 182 9.93 -13.59 -8.58
N ILE A 183 10.10 -14.17 -9.77
CA ILE A 183 10.77 -13.51 -10.92
C ILE A 183 10.19 -12.13 -11.22
N HIS A 184 8.86 -11.98 -11.18
CA HIS A 184 8.21 -10.69 -11.41
C HIS A 184 8.71 -9.59 -10.45
N ALA A 185 9.01 -9.94 -9.19
CA ALA A 185 9.53 -9.00 -8.20
C ALA A 185 10.97 -8.57 -8.47
N ILE A 186 11.77 -9.40 -9.16
CA ILE A 186 13.09 -8.97 -9.64
C ILE A 186 12.94 -8.15 -10.90
N MET A 187 12.20 -8.63 -11.91
CA MET A 187 12.09 -7.95 -13.20
C MET A 187 11.53 -6.53 -13.06
N SER A 188 10.47 -6.36 -12.25
CA SER A 188 9.85 -5.05 -12.00
C SER A 188 10.81 -4.05 -11.36
N PHE A 189 11.84 -4.54 -10.67
CA PHE A 189 12.80 -3.72 -9.92
C PHE A 189 14.23 -3.88 -10.44
N LEU A 190 14.42 -4.56 -11.58
CA LEU A 190 15.73 -4.96 -12.07
C LEU A 190 16.66 -3.76 -12.31
N PRO A 191 16.21 -2.65 -12.95
CA PRO A 191 17.07 -1.48 -13.13
C PRO A 191 17.57 -0.92 -11.80
N ILE A 192 16.71 -0.91 -10.78
CA ILE A 192 17.05 -0.39 -9.44
C ILE A 192 18.01 -1.35 -8.72
N ILE A 193 17.75 -2.65 -8.78
CA ILE A 193 18.61 -3.68 -8.20
C ILE A 193 20.01 -3.60 -8.83
N LEU A 194 20.11 -3.54 -10.15
CA LEU A 194 21.39 -3.45 -10.86
C LEU A 194 22.14 -2.18 -10.50
N ASN A 195 21.47 -1.02 -10.53
CA ASN A 195 22.09 0.25 -10.16
C ASN A 195 22.66 0.20 -8.73
N GLN A 196 21.92 -0.37 -7.79
CA GLN A 196 22.38 -0.53 -6.41
C GLN A 196 23.52 -1.53 -6.30
N LEU A 197 23.46 -2.67 -7.01
CA LEU A 197 24.55 -3.65 -7.02
C LEU A 197 25.84 -3.09 -7.63
N PHE A 198 25.77 -2.34 -8.73
CA PHE A 198 26.93 -1.69 -9.33
C PHE A 198 27.52 -0.63 -8.40
N LYS A 199 26.67 0.18 -7.77
CA LYS A 199 27.10 1.15 -6.78
C LYS A 199 27.82 0.47 -5.62
N VAL A 200 27.28 -0.63 -5.12
CA VAL A 200 27.89 -1.44 -4.06
C VAL A 200 29.22 -2.05 -4.51
N LEU A 201 29.33 -2.52 -5.75
CA LEU A 201 30.57 -3.10 -6.27
C LEU A 201 31.70 -2.06 -6.40
N VAL A 202 31.38 -0.83 -6.79
CA VAL A 202 32.38 0.25 -6.90
C VAL A 202 32.78 0.81 -5.53
N GLN A 203 31.87 0.76 -4.55
CA GLN A 203 32.06 1.40 -3.25
C GLN A 203 32.54 0.46 -2.14
N ASN A 204 32.78 -0.82 -2.43
CA ASN A 204 33.26 -1.79 -1.45
C ASN A 204 34.43 -2.57 -2.02
N GLU A 205 35.55 -2.57 -1.30
CA GLU A 205 36.73 -3.38 -1.65
C GLU A 205 36.70 -4.78 -1.03
N GLU A 206 35.65 -5.13 -0.28
CA GLU A 206 35.51 -6.45 0.33
C GLU A 206 35.20 -7.55 -0.69
N ASP A 207 36.10 -8.53 -0.81
CA ASP A 207 35.98 -9.67 -1.72
C ASP A 207 34.66 -10.45 -1.58
N GLU A 208 34.13 -10.56 -0.37
CA GLU A 208 32.88 -11.27 -0.11
C GLU A 208 31.68 -10.60 -0.80
N ILE A 209 31.66 -9.27 -0.79
CA ILE A 209 30.61 -8.47 -1.46
C ILE A 209 30.79 -8.57 -2.96
N SER A 210 32.01 -8.36 -3.47
CA SER A 210 32.34 -8.47 -4.89
C SER A 210 31.96 -9.84 -5.45
N THR A 211 32.27 -10.92 -4.73
CA THR A 211 31.91 -12.29 -5.10
C THR A 211 30.39 -12.50 -5.11
N THR A 212 29.69 -11.97 -4.09
CA THR A 212 28.23 -12.09 -3.98
C THR A 212 27.52 -11.35 -5.11
N VAL A 213 27.93 -10.11 -5.40
CA VAL A 213 27.38 -9.29 -6.48
C VAL A 213 27.67 -9.93 -7.83
N THR A 214 28.91 -10.36 -8.08
CA THR A 214 29.30 -11.02 -9.32
C THR A 214 28.50 -12.30 -9.55
N ARG A 215 28.30 -13.11 -8.50
CA ARG A 215 27.45 -14.32 -8.56
C ARG A 215 26.00 -13.98 -8.91
N TYR A 216 25.45 -12.88 -8.39
CA TYR A 216 24.12 -12.42 -8.76
C TYR A 216 24.04 -12.01 -10.23
N LEU A 217 25.01 -11.26 -10.73
CA LEU A 217 25.05 -10.83 -12.13
C LEU A 217 25.22 -12.03 -13.08
N SER A 218 26.07 -13.00 -12.75
CA SER A 218 26.35 -14.15 -13.63
C SER A 218 25.29 -15.25 -13.59
N HIS A 219 24.81 -15.61 -12.40
CA HIS A 219 23.89 -16.75 -12.22
C HIS A 219 22.47 -16.31 -11.89
N GLY A 220 22.30 -15.23 -11.13
CA GLY A 220 20.98 -14.73 -10.71
C GLY A 220 20.14 -14.22 -11.87
N LEU A 221 20.74 -13.49 -12.81
CA LEU A 221 20.07 -13.02 -14.02
C LEU A 221 19.84 -14.16 -15.03
N ARG A 222 20.89 -14.96 -15.29
CA ARG A 222 20.83 -16.06 -16.28
C ARG A 222 19.81 -17.14 -15.93
N ARG A 223 19.65 -17.49 -14.63
CA ARG A 223 18.62 -18.45 -14.20
C ARG A 223 17.20 -17.96 -14.43
N ARG A 224 16.99 -16.64 -14.56
CA ARG A 224 15.67 -16.00 -14.59
C ARG A 224 15.25 -15.58 -16.00
N ASP A 225 16.20 -15.33 -16.90
CA ASP A 225 15.89 -15.18 -18.34
C ASP A 225 15.29 -16.46 -18.95
N LEU A 226 15.75 -17.63 -18.49
CA LEU A 226 15.24 -18.93 -18.95
C LEU A 226 13.75 -19.16 -18.61
N THR A 227 13.27 -18.59 -17.50
CA THR A 227 11.89 -18.81 -17.05
C THR A 227 10.88 -17.88 -17.73
N VAL A 228 11.31 -16.71 -18.22
CA VAL A 228 10.45 -15.78 -18.98
C VAL A 228 10.12 -16.35 -20.36
N CYS A 229 11.07 -17.07 -20.98
CA CYS A 229 10.81 -17.73 -22.26
C CYS A 229 9.78 -18.87 -22.16
N ASP A 230 9.66 -19.54 -21.01
CA ASP A 230 8.69 -20.63 -20.82
C ASP A 230 7.27 -20.13 -20.52
N CYS A 231 7.09 -18.92 -19.99
CA CYS A 231 5.75 -18.37 -19.72
C CYS A 231 5.07 -17.69 -20.91
N THR A 232 5.70 -17.64 -22.10
CA THR A 232 5.08 -17.09 -23.32
C THR A 232 4.49 -18.17 -24.24
N LYS A 233 4.40 -19.41 -23.76
CA LYS A 233 3.68 -20.51 -24.42
C LYS A 233 2.61 -21.08 -23.49
N LEU A 234 1.48 -20.40 -23.36
CA LEU A 234 0.17 -20.95 -23.02
C LEU A 234 -0.91 -19.91 -23.36
#